data_AF-A0A7S2D528-F1
#
_entry.id   AF-A0A7S2D528-F1
#
_cell.length_a   1.000
_cell.length_b   1.000
_cell.length_c   1.000
_cell.angle_alpha   90.00
_cell.angle_beta   90.00
_cell.angle_gamma   90.00
#
_symmetry.space_group_name_H-M   'P 1'
#
loop_
_entity.id
_entity.type
_entity.pdbx_description
1 polymer ?
#
loop_
_entity_poly.entity_id
_entity_poly.type
_entity_poly.pdbx_seq_one_letter_code
_entity_poly.pdbx_strand_id
1 'polypeptide(L)'
;AVTFRLAPSMAAEEELAVWYSNFEETDASGRALTLFKRLSNVKVVNGTFELEVPLGAVYTISTIQSGPTKGAPAAPVPESQPSMPLPYSDDFESYPESQEGKW
;
A
#
# COMPACT_ATOMS: atom_id res chain seq x y z
N ALA A 1 1.27 -10.50 21.71
CA ALA A 1 1.33 -11.62 20.75
C ALA A 1 -0.03 -12.29 20.54
N VAL A 2 -0.36 -12.59 19.28
CA VAL A 2 -1.46 -13.46 18.84
C VAL A 2 -0.85 -14.69 18.18
N THR A 3 -1.27 -15.88 18.60
CA THR A 3 -0.80 -17.15 18.04
C THR A 3 -1.81 -17.70 17.02
N PHE A 4 -1.33 -18.03 15.84
CA PHE A 4 -2.11 -18.62 14.76
C PHE A 4 -1.73 -20.10 14.61
N ARG A 5 -2.74 -20.95 14.43
CA ARG A 5 -2.55 -22.37 14.13
C ARG A 5 -3.11 -22.68 12.76
N LEU A 6 -2.27 -23.22 11.89
CA LEU A 6 -2.67 -23.64 10.56
C LEU A 6 -3.56 -24.89 10.66
N ALA A 7 -4.61 -24.92 9.84
CA ALA A 7 -5.44 -26.10 9.72
C ALA A 7 -4.63 -27.25 9.10
N PRO A 8 -4.88 -28.53 9.45
CA PRO A 8 -4.14 -29.66 8.88
C PRO A 8 -4.18 -29.75 7.35
N SER A 9 -5.23 -29.20 6.72
CA SER A 9 -5.39 -29.15 5.26
C SER A 9 -4.53 -28.08 4.57
N MET A 10 -4.00 -27.12 5.33
CA MET A 10 -3.06 -26.12 4.82
C MET A 10 -1.68 -26.76 4.86
N ALA A 11 -1.22 -27.32 3.73
CA ALA A 11 0.10 -27.92 3.57
C ALA A 11 1.19 -26.89 3.91
N ALA A 12 1.58 -26.85 5.19
CA ALA A 12 2.32 -25.72 5.74
C ALA A 12 3.76 -25.73 5.21
N GLU A 13 4.11 -24.66 4.49
CA GLU A 13 5.50 -24.30 4.22
C GLU A 13 6.22 -23.93 5.54
N GLU A 14 7.53 -24.15 5.60
CA GLU A 14 8.34 -23.81 6.78
C GLU A 14 8.31 -22.30 7.10
N GLU A 15 8.08 -21.48 6.08
CA GLU A 15 8.04 -20.03 6.20
C GLU A 15 6.92 -19.40 5.37
N LEU A 16 6.29 -18.37 5.92
CA LEU A 16 5.23 -17.60 5.28
C LEU A 16 5.68 -16.15 5.05
N ALA A 17 5.33 -15.63 3.88
CA ALA A 17 5.51 -14.23 3.52
C ALA A 17 4.65 -13.31 4.39
N VAL A 18 5.22 -12.19 4.83
CA VAL A 18 4.53 -11.21 5.67
C VAL A 18 4.55 -9.83 5.02
N TRP A 19 3.36 -9.26 4.84
CA TRP A 19 3.16 -7.86 4.48
C TRP A 19 2.45 -7.12 5.60
N TYR A 20 2.83 -5.87 5.82
CA TYR A 20 2.33 -5.06 6.92
C TYR A 20 1.93 -3.66 6.45
N SER A 21 0.79 -3.18 6.97
CA SER A 21 0.40 -1.78 6.96
C SER A 21 -0.08 -1.38 8.34
N ASN A 22 0.02 -0.09 8.68
CA ASN A 22 -0.58 0.46 9.88
C ASN A 22 -1.23 1.82 9.58
N PHE A 23 -2.48 1.98 10.00
CA PHE A 23 -3.28 3.18 9.74
C PHE A 23 -3.36 4.15 10.93
N GLU A 24 -2.83 3.77 12.10
CA GLU A 24 -2.68 4.65 13.27
C GLU A 24 -1.30 5.35 13.26
N GLU A 25 -0.29 4.74 12.63
CA GLU A 25 1.03 5.32 12.40
C GLU A 25 0.96 6.39 11.28
N THR A 26 0.68 7.64 11.62
CA THR A 26 0.54 8.74 10.65
C THR A 26 1.62 9.83 10.78
N ASP A 27 1.91 10.51 9.67
CA ASP A 27 2.69 11.75 9.66
C ASP A 27 1.85 12.95 10.13
N ALA A 28 2.45 14.13 10.24
CA ALA A 28 1.76 15.35 10.65
C ALA A 28 0.63 15.78 9.68
N SER A 29 0.60 15.25 8.46
CA SER A 29 -0.47 15.47 7.48
C SER A 29 -1.58 14.42 7.53
N GLY A 30 -1.50 13.47 8.48
CA GLY A 30 -2.47 12.40 8.64
C GLY A 30 -2.28 11.23 7.67
N ARG A 31 -1.17 11.17 6.94
CA ARG A 31 -0.90 10.06 6.01
C ARG A 31 -0.23 8.91 6.74
N ALA A 32 -0.71 7.68 6.48
CA ALA A 32 -0.10 6.48 7.03
C ALA A 32 1.36 6.33 6.58
N LEU A 33 2.27 6.20 7.54
CA LEU A 33 3.71 6.06 7.34
C LEU A 33 4.07 4.69 6.77
N THR A 34 3.39 3.66 7.24
CA THR A 34 3.69 2.27 6.88
C THR A 34 2.53 1.68 6.09
N LEU A 35 2.68 1.63 4.76
CA LEU A 35 1.72 0.99 3.86
C LEU A 35 2.41 -0.07 3.01
N PHE A 36 1.84 -1.28 3.00
CA PHE A 36 2.25 -2.42 2.19
C PHE A 36 3.76 -2.69 2.21
N LYS A 37 4.35 -2.66 3.41
CA LYS A 37 5.76 -2.94 3.65
C LYS A 37 5.99 -4.45 3.69
N ARG A 38 6.97 -4.93 2.94
CA ARG A 38 7.45 -6.31 3.06
C ARG A 38 8.26 -6.45 4.35
N LEU A 39 7.87 -7.38 5.21
CA LEU A 39 8.65 -7.79 6.39
C LEU A 39 9.39 -9.10 6.11
N SER A 40 10.28 -9.48 7.04
CA SER A 40 10.87 -10.80 7.05
C SER A 40 9.79 -11.88 7.16
N ASN A 41 10.04 -13.03 6.53
CA ASN A 41 9.13 -14.16 6.63
C ASN A 41 8.96 -14.61 8.09
N VAL A 42 7.78 -15.10 8.41
CA VAL A 42 7.53 -15.74 9.71
C VAL A 42 7.74 -17.24 9.57
N LYS A 43 8.45 -17.82 10.54
CA LYS A 43 8.65 -19.27 10.61
C LYS A 43 7.42 -19.95 11.20
N VAL A 44 7.04 -21.07 10.60
CA VAL A 44 5.98 -21.94 11.11
C VAL A 44 6.64 -23.09 11.86
N VAL A 45 6.38 -23.18 13.16
CA VAL A 45 6.90 -24.26 14.01
C VAL A 45 5.71 -25.07 14.52
N ASN A 46 5.71 -26.38 14.26
CA ASN A 46 4.61 -27.29 14.62
C ASN A 46 3.22 -26.81 14.15
N GLY A 47 3.16 -26.21 12.96
CA GLY A 47 1.92 -25.67 12.38
C GLY A 47 1.42 -24.38 13.05
N THR A 48 2.28 -23.70 13.81
CA THR A 48 1.93 -22.45 14.51
C THR A 48 2.93 -21.34 14.23
N PHE A 49 2.46 -20.10 14.29
CA PHE A 49 3.30 -18.90 14.26
C PHE A 49 2.67 -17.79 15.10
N GLU A 50 3.46 -16.79 15.47
CA GLU A 50 3.01 -15.68 16.31
C GLU A 50 3.24 -14.33 15.65
N LEU A 51 2.35 -13.38 15.92
CA LEU A 51 2.48 -11.99 15.49
C LEU A 51 2.17 -11.05 16.65
N GLU A 52 2.95 -9.98 16.77
CA GLU A 52 2.55 -8.81 17.54
C GLU A 52 1.63 -7.96 16.67
N VAL A 53 0.37 -7.77 17.10
CA VAL A 53 -0.64 -7.05 16.31
C VAL A 53 -0.98 -5.75 17.04
N PRO A 54 -0.29 -4.63 16.72
CA PRO A 54 -0.62 -3.34 17.29
C PRO A 54 -1.96 -2.81 16.76
N LEU A 55 -2.49 -1.76 17.40
CA LEU A 55 -3.69 -1.08 16.93
C LEU A 55 -3.46 -0.52 15.51
N GLY A 56 -4.47 -0.64 14.65
CA GLY A 56 -4.39 -0.17 13.25
C GLY A 56 -3.61 -1.08 12.31
N ALA A 57 -3.05 -2.19 12.80
CA ALA A 57 -2.27 -3.11 11.98
C ALA A 57 -3.14 -3.90 11.01
N VAL A 58 -2.66 -4.02 9.78
CA VAL A 58 -3.17 -4.93 8.77
C VAL A 58 -2.02 -5.81 8.28
N TYR A 59 -2.15 -7.12 8.49
CA TYR A 59 -1.19 -8.11 8.05
C TYR A 59 -1.77 -8.95 6.90
N THR A 60 -0.93 -9.19 5.90
CA THR A 60 -1.18 -10.25 4.90
C THR A 60 -0.13 -11.33 5.08
N ILE A 61 -0.59 -12.55 5.36
CA ILE A 61 0.24 -13.75 5.49
C ILE A 61 -0.01 -14.64 4.27
N SER A 62 1.04 -15.05 3.56
CA SER A 62 0.90 -15.75 2.27
C SER A 62 1.98 -16.79 2.04
N THR A 63 1.69 -17.78 1.20
CA THR A 63 2.69 -18.70 0.63
C THR A 63 3.42 -18.10 -0.57
N ILE A 64 2.95 -16.98 -1.12
CA ILE A 64 3.58 -16.30 -2.26
C ILE A 64 4.80 -15.49 -1.75
N GLN A 65 5.98 -16.11 -1.82
CA GLN A 65 7.20 -15.53 -1.27
C GLN A 65 7.80 -14.40 -2.12
N SER A 66 7.70 -14.49 -3.44
CA SER A 66 8.33 -13.58 -4.40
C SER A 66 7.34 -13.15 -5.49
N GLY A 67 7.62 -12.01 -6.15
CA GLY A 67 6.79 -11.45 -7.21
C GLY A 67 6.01 -10.21 -6.77
N PRO A 68 5.12 -10.29 -5.75
CA PRO A 68 4.40 -9.12 -5.27
C PRO A 68 5.34 -8.02 -4.79
N THR A 69 5.09 -6.80 -5.23
CA THR A 69 5.80 -5.59 -4.83
C THR A 69 4.81 -4.47 -4.58
N LYS A 70 5.21 -3.48 -3.77
CA LYS A 70 4.47 -2.23 -3.70
C LYS A 70 4.74 -1.46 -4.99
N GLY A 71 3.72 -1.32 -5.82
CA GLY A 71 3.82 -0.52 -7.04
C GLY A 71 4.25 0.92 -6.71
N ALA A 72 5.13 1.45 -7.55
CA ALA A 72 5.51 2.85 -7.54
C ALA A 72 5.31 3.41 -8.97
N PRO A 73 4.84 4.65 -9.11
CA PRO A 73 4.75 5.27 -10.42
C PRO A 73 6.15 5.34 -11.06
N ALA A 74 6.23 5.03 -12.35
CA ALA A 74 7.49 5.06 -13.09
C ALA A 74 8.01 6.50 -13.28
N ALA A 75 7.09 7.46 -13.41
CA ALA A 75 7.40 8.88 -13.45
C ALA A 75 7.31 9.49 -12.04
N PRO A 76 8.12 10.51 -11.73
CA PRO A 76 7.99 11.25 -10.49
C PRO A 76 6.58 11.85 -10.38
N VAL A 77 6.02 11.80 -9.18
CA VAL A 77 4.78 12.53 -8.89
C VAL A 77 5.10 14.02 -9.09
N PRO A 78 4.38 14.74 -9.98
CA PRO A 78 4.60 16.16 -10.17
C PRO A 78 4.52 16.89 -8.82
N GLU A 79 5.39 17.88 -8.62
CA GLU A 79 5.28 18.71 -7.44
C GLU A 79 3.89 19.34 -7.38
N SER A 80 3.29 19.33 -6.19
CA SER A 80 2.03 20.03 -5.98
C SER A 80 2.27 21.51 -6.29
N GLN A 81 1.74 21.98 -7.43
CA GLN A 81 1.72 23.41 -7.72
C GLN A 81 0.64 24.03 -6.82
N PRO A 82 1.00 24.98 -5.92
CA PRO A 82 0.11 25.41 -4.85
C PRO A 82 -1.07 26.29 -5.30
N SER A 83 -1.34 26.42 -6.60
CA SER A 83 -2.49 27.14 -7.11
C SER A 83 -2.66 26.88 -8.60
N MET A 84 -3.91 26.79 -9.05
CA MET A 84 -4.24 26.98 -10.48
C MET A 84 -3.58 28.29 -10.96
N PRO A 85 -2.96 28.33 -12.14
CA PRO A 85 -2.32 29.55 -12.63
C PRO A 85 -3.35 30.68 -12.70
N LEU A 86 -3.17 31.71 -11.88
CA LEU A 86 -4.00 32.90 -11.88
C LEU A 86 -3.19 34.11 -12.39
N PRO A 87 -3.75 34.91 -13.31
CA PRO A 87 -5.05 34.75 -13.95
C PRO A 87 -5.03 33.65 -15.03
N TYR A 88 -6.07 32.82 -15.05
CA TYR A 88 -6.32 31.85 -16.12
C TYR A 88 -7.12 32.54 -17.23
N SER A 89 -6.76 32.31 -18.50
CA SER A 89 -7.53 32.77 -19.65
C SER A 89 -7.48 31.69 -20.74
N ASP A 90 -8.62 31.40 -21.33
CA ASP A 90 -8.79 30.53 -22.49
C ASP A 90 -9.60 31.29 -23.54
N ASP A 91 -9.18 31.20 -24.80
CA ASP A 91 -9.91 31.81 -25.91
C ASP A 91 -11.01 30.90 -26.45
N PHE A 92 -11.00 29.62 -26.09
CA PHE A 92 -11.91 28.57 -26.58
C PHE A 92 -11.90 28.35 -28.10
N GLU A 93 -11.03 29.02 -28.86
CA GLU A 93 -11.00 28.98 -30.33
C GLU A 93 -10.19 27.79 -30.87
N SER A 94 -9.45 27.10 -30.00
CA SER A 94 -8.59 25.97 -30.38
C SER A 94 -9.26 24.59 -30.22
N TYR A 95 -10.55 24.53 -29.87
CA TYR A 95 -11.26 23.27 -29.63
C TYR A 95 -12.45 23.08 -30.59
N PRO A 96 -12.73 21.83 -31.03
CA PRO A 96 -13.96 21.51 -31.73
C PRO A 96 -15.20 21.85 -30.89
N GLU A 97 -16.30 22.24 -31.54
CA GLU A 97 -17.57 22.50 -30.86
C GLU A 97 -17.96 21.31 -29.97
N SER A 98 -18.42 21.61 -28.75
CA SER A 98 -18.83 20.63 -27.73
C SER A 98 -17.70 19.82 -27.06
N GLN A 99 -16.47 20.35 -27.01
CA GLN A 99 -15.36 19.80 -26.20
C GLN A 99 -15.01 20.67 -25.00
N GLU A 100 -14.34 20.08 -24.00
CA GLU A 100 -13.84 20.80 -22.82
C GLU A 100 -12.67 21.72 -23.19
N GLY A 101 -12.61 22.91 -22.57
CA GLY A 101 -11.49 23.86 -22.70
C GLY A 101 -10.25 23.41 -21.92
N LYS A 102 -9.15 24.17 -22.02
CA LYS A 102 -7.94 23.87 -21.25
C LYS A 102 -8.18 24.04 -19.75
N TRP A 103 -7.28 23.45 -18.98
CA TRP A 103 -7.14 23.60 -17.53
C TRP A 103 -5.68 23.87 -17.19
#